data_AF-A0A3C0DJ06-F1
#
_entry.id   AF-A0A3C0DJ06-F1
#
_cell.length_a   1.000
_cell.length_b   1.000
_cell.length_c   1.000
_cell.angle_alpha   90.00
_cell.angle_beta   90.00
_cell.angle_gamma   90.00
#
_symmetry.space_group_name_H-M   'P 1'
#
loop_
_entity.id
_entity.type
_entity.pdbx_description
1 polymer ?
#
loop_
_entity_poly.entity_id
_entity_poly.type
_entity_poly.pdbx_seq_one_letter_code
_entity_poly.pdbx_strand_id
1 'polypeptide(L)'
;MNVVYYCWDGIFDSPMAAMIHLGYLSEERPPKIGELMALPNYGRLDRQAGRLYFAGADGHINAVFTLGCLNKAELIQRVIREATRQLFNSEAQFLFFDCQSIPAWRCSLAKWFAMADPSGLRLNYRKSIKSFA
;
A
#
# COMPACT_ATOMS: atom_id res chain seq x y z
N MET A 1 2.27 12.65 -2.42
CA MET A 1 1.10 11.79 -2.11
C MET A 1 1.43 10.87 -0.94
N ASN A 2 0.44 10.40 -0.16
CA ASN A 2 0.62 9.27 0.77
C ASN A 2 0.05 7.99 0.13
N VAL A 3 0.91 7.01 -0.13
CA VAL A 3 0.53 5.72 -0.71
C VAL A 3 0.50 4.68 0.40
N VAL A 4 -0.63 4.00 0.59
CA VAL A 4 -0.84 3.03 1.65
C VAL A 4 -1.18 1.67 1.07
N TYR A 5 -0.25 0.74 1.17
CA TYR A 5 -0.50 -0.68 0.92
C TYR A 5 -1.11 -1.31 2.16
N TYR A 6 -2.24 -1.99 2.03
CA TYR A 6 -2.87 -2.66 3.16
C TYR A 6 -3.21 -4.12 2.89
N CYS A 7 -3.17 -4.93 3.95
CA CYS A 7 -3.64 -6.31 3.95
C CYS A 7 -4.32 -6.63 5.29
N TRP A 8 -4.54 -7.91 5.60
CA TRP A 8 -5.20 -8.33 6.83
C TRP A 8 -4.38 -7.93 8.08
N ASP A 9 -3.19 -8.48 8.24
CA ASP A 9 -2.36 -8.29 9.45
C ASP A 9 -1.31 -7.17 9.31
N GLY A 10 -0.95 -6.82 8.08
CA GLY A 10 0.12 -5.86 7.81
C GLY A 10 1.53 -6.45 7.91
N ILE A 11 1.67 -7.79 7.89
CA ILE A 11 2.92 -8.52 8.17
C ILE A 11 3.60 -9.01 6.89
N PHE A 12 2.84 -9.49 5.90
CA PHE A 12 3.39 -10.13 4.71
C PHE A 12 3.10 -9.35 3.42
N ASP A 13 1.85 -9.35 2.96
CA ASP A 13 1.52 -8.84 1.62
C ASP A 13 1.74 -7.34 1.46
N SER A 14 1.33 -6.53 2.45
CA SER A 14 1.51 -5.08 2.34
C SER A 14 2.96 -4.63 2.45
N PRO A 15 3.81 -5.17 3.37
CA PRO A 15 5.26 -4.96 3.31
C PRO A 15 5.88 -5.37 1.97
N MET A 16 5.53 -6.55 1.45
CA MET A 16 6.07 -7.01 0.16
C MET A 16 5.69 -6.07 -0.99
N ALA A 17 4.42 -5.67 -1.08
CA ALA A 17 3.93 -4.76 -2.11
C ALA A 17 4.61 -3.38 -2.04
N ALA A 18 4.81 -2.84 -0.83
CA ALA A 18 5.53 -1.59 -0.64
C ALA A 18 7.00 -1.69 -1.09
N MET A 19 7.66 -2.83 -0.87
CA MET A 19 9.04 -3.03 -1.29
C MET A 19 9.16 -3.19 -2.82
N ILE A 20 8.16 -3.76 -3.48
CA ILE A 20 8.07 -3.75 -4.95
C ILE A 20 7.89 -2.33 -5.47
N HIS A 21 6.97 -1.55 -4.88
CA HIS A 21 6.76 -0.14 -5.25
C HIS A 21 8.07 0.64 -5.19
N LEU A 22 8.79 0.52 -4.08
CA LEU A 22 10.05 1.22 -3.80
C LEU A 22 11.23 0.69 -4.61
N GLY A 23 11.05 -0.36 -5.43
CA GLY A 23 12.09 -0.91 -6.30
C GLY A 23 13.10 -1.83 -5.59
N TYR A 24 12.83 -2.25 -4.35
CA TYR A 24 13.67 -3.24 -3.65
C TYR A 24 13.40 -4.67 -4.16
N LEU A 25 12.22 -4.92 -4.71
CA LEU A 25 11.86 -6.19 -5.33
C LEU A 25 11.49 -6.00 -6.80
N SER A 26 11.73 -7.04 -7.59
CA SER A 26 11.37 -7.07 -9.01
C SER A 26 9.85 -7.05 -9.21
N GLU A 27 9.39 -6.27 -10.19
CA GLU A 27 7.99 -6.24 -10.64
C GLU A 27 7.66 -7.35 -11.65
N GLU A 28 8.67 -7.89 -12.33
CA GLU A 28 8.49 -8.83 -13.45
C GLU A 28 8.52 -10.30 -13.04
N ARG A 29 8.90 -10.61 -11.80
CA ARG A 29 9.03 -11.98 -11.31
C ARG A 29 8.66 -12.09 -9.84
N PRO A 30 8.27 -13.29 -9.37
CA PRO A 30 8.12 -13.55 -7.96
C PRO A 30 9.42 -13.29 -7.17
N PRO A 31 9.32 -12.78 -5.94
CA PRO A 31 10.48 -12.60 -5.06
C PRO A 31 10.97 -13.97 -4.55
N LYS A 32 12.28 -14.09 -4.39
CA LYS A 32 12.92 -15.25 -3.74
C LYS A 32 12.77 -15.12 -2.22
N ILE A 33 12.74 -16.26 -1.54
CA ILE A 33 12.63 -16.28 -0.06
C ILE A 33 13.74 -15.47 0.63
N GLY A 34 14.98 -15.54 0.12
CA GLY A 34 16.08 -14.75 0.66
C GLY A 34 15.91 -13.24 0.47
N GLU A 35 15.27 -12.80 -0.63
CA GLU A 35 14.93 -11.39 -0.84
C GLU A 35 13.90 -10.94 0.18
N LEU A 36 12.83 -11.73 0.38
CA LEU A 36 11.77 -11.45 1.35
C LEU A 36 12.28 -11.35 2.79
N MET A 37 13.11 -12.30 3.21
CA MET A 37 13.68 -12.33 4.56
C MET A 37 14.66 -11.19 4.83
N ALA A 38 15.21 -10.57 3.78
CA ALA A 38 16.06 -9.39 3.89
C ALA A 38 15.29 -8.07 3.92
N LEU A 39 13.98 -8.08 3.62
CA LEU A 39 13.20 -6.85 3.56
C LEU A 39 12.94 -6.29 4.96
N PRO A 40 13.05 -4.96 5.12
CA PRO A 40 12.58 -4.32 6.33
C PRO A 40 11.07 -4.56 6.46
N ASN A 41 10.63 -4.87 7.67
CA ASN A 41 9.22 -5.01 8.05
C ASN A 41 8.46 -6.24 7.51
N TYR A 42 9.05 -7.08 6.68
CA TYR A 42 8.43 -8.33 6.24
C TYR A 42 8.48 -9.39 7.36
N GLY A 43 7.38 -10.08 7.61
CA GLY A 43 7.33 -11.17 8.61
C GLY A 43 7.46 -10.72 10.07
N ARG A 44 7.39 -9.41 10.33
CA ARG A 44 7.54 -8.83 11.68
C ARG A 44 6.28 -9.01 12.52
N LEU A 45 6.34 -9.92 13.48
CA LEU A 45 5.23 -10.25 14.40
C LEU A 45 4.94 -9.16 15.44
N ASP A 46 5.86 -8.22 15.66
CA ASP A 46 5.68 -7.09 16.57
C ASP A 46 4.84 -5.95 15.96
N ARG A 47 4.44 -6.09 14.70
CA ARG A 47 3.54 -5.15 14.02
C ARG A 47 2.11 -5.37 14.46
N GLN A 48 1.42 -4.24 14.64
CA GLN A 48 0.03 -4.17 15.07
C GLN A 48 -0.87 -3.70 13.93
N ALA A 49 -1.99 -4.40 13.72
CA ALA A 49 -3.07 -3.94 12.86
C ALA A 49 -3.61 -2.59 13.36
N GLY A 50 -4.09 -1.76 12.44
CA GLY A 50 -4.55 -0.39 12.72
C GLY A 50 -3.44 0.66 12.79
N ARG A 51 -2.16 0.25 12.72
CA ARG A 51 -1.01 1.18 12.71
C ARG A 51 -0.43 1.33 11.31
N LEU A 52 -0.22 2.59 10.90
CA LEU A 52 0.55 2.93 9.71
C LEU A 52 2.05 2.80 10.02
N TYR A 53 2.78 2.10 9.15
CA TYR A 53 4.23 2.02 9.19
C TYR A 53 4.82 2.62 7.93
N PHE A 54 5.70 3.60 8.10
CA PHE A 54 6.44 4.20 7.00
C PHE A 54 7.41 3.18 6.40
N ALA A 55 7.35 3.00 5.09
CA ALA A 55 8.19 2.07 4.34
C ALA A 55 9.32 2.80 3.59
N GLY A 56 9.09 4.04 3.15
CA GLY A 56 10.08 4.84 2.43
C GLY A 56 9.42 5.91 1.57
N ALA A 57 10.23 6.64 0.80
CA ALA A 57 9.76 7.54 -0.24
C ALA A 57 10.13 6.99 -1.61
N ASP A 58 9.21 7.10 -2.59
CA ASP A 58 9.47 6.70 -3.97
C ASP A 58 10.24 7.78 -4.76
N GLY A 59 10.52 7.52 -6.03
CA GLY A 59 11.20 8.47 -6.93
C GLY A 59 10.42 9.76 -7.23
N HIS A 60 9.17 9.86 -6.81
CA HIS A 60 8.29 11.03 -6.95
C HIS A 60 8.01 11.72 -5.61
N ILE A 61 8.76 11.37 -4.55
CA ILE A 61 8.61 11.95 -3.20
C ILE A 61 7.23 11.61 -2.61
N ASN A 62 6.61 10.52 -3.05
CA ASN A 62 5.44 9.97 -2.38
C ASN A 62 5.88 9.19 -1.15
N ALA A 63 5.25 9.47 -0.01
CA ALA A 63 5.47 8.71 1.20
C ALA A 63 4.71 7.38 1.12
N VAL A 64 5.44 6.26 1.18
CA VAL A 64 4.89 4.91 1.09
C VAL A 64 4.73 4.33 2.49
N PHE A 65 3.56 3.80 2.78
CA PHE A 65 3.17 3.21 4.05
C PHE A 65 2.60 1.81 3.87
N THR A 66 2.62 1.07 4.97
CA THR A 66 2.03 -0.26 5.09
C THR A 66 1.06 -0.29 6.27
N LEU A 67 -0.03 -1.06 6.14
CA LEU A 67 -1.12 -1.09 7.12
C LEU A 67 -1.76 -2.48 7.21
N GLY A 68 -1.94 -2.98 8.43
CA GLY A 68 -2.84 -4.11 8.70
C GLY A 68 -4.25 -3.60 9.00
N CYS A 69 -5.27 -4.11 8.32
CA CYS A 69 -6.64 -3.62 8.42
C CYS A 69 -7.63 -4.60 9.06
N LEU A 70 -7.25 -5.88 9.21
CA LEU A 70 -8.16 -6.99 9.47
C LEU A 70 -9.37 -6.91 8.52
N ASN A 71 -10.59 -7.02 9.06
CA ASN A 71 -11.84 -6.80 8.32
C ASN A 71 -12.37 -5.36 8.38
N LYS A 72 -11.53 -4.38 8.73
CA LYS A 72 -11.93 -2.97 9.01
C LYS A 72 -11.35 -1.95 8.03
N ALA A 73 -10.90 -2.39 6.85
CA ALA A 73 -10.22 -1.52 5.87
C ALA A 73 -11.01 -0.22 5.56
N GLU A 74 -12.31 -0.31 5.27
CA GLU A 74 -13.13 0.86 4.94
C GLU A 74 -13.22 1.85 6.11
N LEU A 75 -13.42 1.35 7.32
CA LEU A 75 -13.49 2.17 8.54
C LEU A 75 -12.16 2.88 8.78
N ILE A 76 -11.04 2.17 8.69
CA ILE A 76 -9.70 2.73 8.91
C ILE A 76 -9.38 3.79 7.86
N GLN A 77 -9.67 3.55 6.58
CA GLN A 77 -9.49 4.53 5.52
C GLN A 77 -10.29 5.81 5.77
N ARG A 78 -11.55 5.68 6.21
CA ARG A 78 -12.41 6.81 6.56
C ARG A 78 -11.84 7.60 7.73
N VAL A 79 -11.41 6.91 8.79
CA VAL A 79 -10.80 7.55 9.97
C VAL A 79 -9.51 8.30 9.60
N ILE A 80 -8.64 7.73 8.76
CA ILE A 80 -7.42 8.40 8.31
C ILE A 80 -7.74 9.68 7.54
N ARG A 81 -8.71 9.62 6.60
CA ARG A 81 -9.13 10.79 5.81
C ARG A 81 -9.75 11.88 6.71
N GLU A 82 -10.65 11.50 7.62
CA GLU A 82 -11.28 12.47 8.52
C GLU A 82 -10.29 13.08 9.51
N ALA A 83 -9.42 12.28 10.13
CA ALA A 83 -8.42 12.77 11.07
C ALA A 83 -7.46 13.75 10.40
N THR A 84 -7.01 13.45 9.18
CA THR A 84 -6.07 14.34 8.46
C THR A 84 -6.73 15.62 7.98
N ARG A 85 -7.98 15.56 7.52
CA ARG A 85 -8.80 16.74 7.21
C ARG A 85 -8.93 17.68 8.41
N GLN A 86 -9.20 17.13 9.60
CA GLN A 86 -9.38 17.90 10.84
C GLN A 86 -8.06 18.48 11.38
N LEU A 87 -6.96 17.71 11.32
CA LEU A 87 -5.68 18.12 11.92
C LEU A 87 -4.87 19.08 11.05
N PHE A 88 -4.94 18.95 9.73
CA PHE A 88 -4.04 19.67 8.81
C PHE A 88 -4.77 20.66 7.91
N ASN A 89 -6.08 20.83 8.08
CA ASN A 89 -6.96 21.70 7.29
C ASN A 89 -6.74 21.55 5.77
N SER A 90 -6.33 20.36 5.35
CA SER A 90 -6.00 20.00 3.97
C SER A 90 -6.41 18.55 3.76
N GLU A 91 -6.88 18.24 2.55
CA GLU A 91 -7.06 16.86 2.14
C GLU A 91 -5.69 16.29 1.81
N ALA A 92 -4.95 15.87 2.86
CA ALA A 92 -3.79 15.02 2.66
C ALA A 92 -4.21 13.87 1.75
N GLN A 93 -3.64 13.81 0.55
CA GLN A 93 -4.10 12.87 -0.44
C GLN A 93 -3.56 11.48 -0.08
N PHE A 94 -4.49 10.53 0.14
CA PHE A 94 -4.18 9.13 0.40
C PHE A 94 -4.71 8.24 -0.72
N LEU A 95 -3.81 7.42 -1.26
CA LEU A 95 -4.12 6.30 -2.15
C LEU A 95 -3.98 5.00 -1.36
N PHE A 96 -5.06 4.22 -1.29
CA PHE A 96 -5.06 2.93 -0.58
C PHE A 96 -5.13 1.78 -1.57
N PHE A 97 -4.24 0.80 -1.41
CA PHE A 97 -4.14 -0.38 -2.27
C PHE A 97 -4.35 -1.66 -1.47
N ASP A 98 -5.39 -2.42 -1.85
CA ASP A 98 -5.69 -3.72 -1.26
C ASP A 98 -4.76 -4.80 -1.81
N CYS A 99 -3.90 -5.33 -0.95
CA CYS A 99 -2.96 -6.40 -1.30
C CYS A 99 -3.57 -7.79 -1.13
N GLN A 100 -4.78 -7.92 -0.57
CA GLN A 100 -5.47 -9.22 -0.46
C GLN A 100 -6.20 -9.57 -1.76
N SER A 101 -6.61 -8.55 -2.52
CA SER A 101 -7.33 -8.70 -3.78
C SER A 101 -6.41 -8.89 -5.00
N ILE A 102 -5.10 -8.72 -4.83
CA ILE A 102 -4.08 -8.80 -5.89
C ILE A 102 -2.87 -9.55 -5.31
N PRO A 103 -2.36 -10.62 -5.95
CA PRO A 103 -1.12 -11.27 -5.52
C PRO A 103 -0.02 -10.22 -5.42
N ALA A 104 0.64 -10.10 -4.27
CA ALA A 104 1.44 -8.90 -4.00
C ALA A 104 2.65 -8.71 -4.94
N TRP A 105 3.15 -9.77 -5.60
CA TRP A 105 4.15 -9.64 -6.67
C TRP A 105 3.61 -9.01 -7.98
N ARG A 106 2.28 -8.93 -8.14
CA ARG A 106 1.57 -8.22 -9.24
C ARG A 106 1.17 -6.79 -8.88
N CYS A 107 1.66 -6.24 -7.75
CA CYS A 107 1.37 -4.86 -7.31
C CYS A 107 2.04 -3.78 -8.18
N SER A 108 2.71 -4.14 -9.28
CA SER A 108 3.24 -3.26 -10.33
C SER A 108 2.17 -2.26 -10.83
N LEU A 109 0.92 -2.70 -10.94
CA LEU A 109 -0.21 -1.86 -11.36
C LEU A 109 -0.53 -0.74 -10.34
N ALA A 110 -0.40 -1.03 -9.04
CA ALA A 110 -0.60 -0.04 -7.98
C ALA A 110 0.50 1.04 -8.00
N LYS A 111 1.76 0.62 -8.26
CA LYS A 111 2.87 1.56 -8.49
C LYS A 111 2.59 2.46 -9.69
N TRP A 112 2.21 1.89 -10.82
CA TRP A 112 1.83 2.64 -12.02
C TRP A 112 0.71 3.65 -11.75
N PHE A 113 -0.35 3.26 -11.03
CA PHE A 113 -1.43 4.20 -10.68
C PHE A 113 -0.98 5.31 -9.72
N ALA A 114 -0.11 5.01 -8.75
CA ALA A 114 0.45 6.02 -7.86
C ALA A 114 1.37 7.02 -8.62
N MET A 115 2.07 6.56 -9.66
CA MET A 115 2.92 7.38 -10.51
C MET A 115 2.13 8.16 -11.57
N ALA A 116 1.03 7.60 -12.08
CA ALA A 116 0.21 8.16 -13.15
C ALA A 116 -0.81 9.22 -12.68
N ASP A 117 -0.98 9.41 -11.36
CA ASP A 117 -1.91 10.39 -10.79
C ASP A 117 -1.18 11.43 -9.90
N PRO A 118 -0.64 12.52 -10.49
CA PRO A 118 -0.05 13.62 -9.73
C PRO A 118 -1.07 14.45 -8.93
N SER A 119 -2.39 14.25 -9.13
CA SER A 119 -3.46 15.13 -8.61
C SER A 119 -4.51 14.45 -7.74
N GLY A 120 -4.45 13.13 -7.54
CA GLY A 120 -5.29 12.37 -6.60
C GLY A 120 -6.74 12.15 -7.05
N LEU A 121 -7.05 12.24 -8.35
CA LEU A 121 -8.42 12.17 -8.85
C LEU A 121 -8.71 10.90 -9.67
N ARG A 122 -9.42 10.00 -8.96
CA ARG A 122 -10.27 8.89 -9.44
C ARG A 122 -9.57 7.65 -9.97
N LEU A 123 -9.67 6.57 -9.17
CA LEU A 123 -10.07 5.26 -9.69
C LEU A 123 -10.86 4.48 -8.62
N ASN A 124 -12.17 4.37 -8.85
CA ASN A 124 -13.03 3.44 -8.13
C ASN A 124 -12.65 2.01 -8.55
N TYR A 125 -11.81 1.37 -7.74
CA TYR A 125 -11.13 0.10 -8.01
C TYR A 125 -12.06 -1.12 -8.17
N ARG A 126 -13.37 -0.97 -7.94
CA ARG A 126 -14.35 -2.08 -8.06
C ARG A 126 -14.62 -2.56 -9.49
N LYS A 127 -14.24 -1.82 -10.54
CA LYS A 127 -14.59 -2.20 -11.93
C LYS A 127 -13.46 -2.84 -12.74
N SER A 128 -12.19 -2.66 -12.39
CA SER A 128 -11.08 -3.07 -13.27
C SER A 128 -10.58 -4.50 -13.08
N ILE A 129 -10.83 -5.15 -11.92
CA ILE A 129 -10.31 -6.51 -11.67
C ILE A 129 -11.17 -7.58 -12.36
N LYS A 130 -12.45 -7.31 -12.66
CA LYS A 130 -13.33 -8.26 -13.35
C LYS A 130 -13.00 -8.47 -14.84
N SER A 131 -12.09 -7.70 -15.43
CA SER A 131 -11.70 -7.87 -16.84
C SER A 131 -10.42 -8.68 -17.05
N PHE A 132 -9.82 -9.21 -15.98
CA PHE A 132 -8.59 -10.02 -16.04
C PHE A 132 -8.75 -11.42 -15.43
N ALA A 133 -10.00 -11.87 -15.26
CA ALA A 133 -10.34 -13.24 -14.88
C ALA A 133 -10.77 -14.03 -16.12
#